data_AF-A0A1P6BUA9-F1
#
_entry.id   AF-A0A1P6BUA9-F1
#
_cell.length_a   1.000
_cell.length_b   1.000
_cell.length_c   1.000
_cell.angle_alpha   90.00
_cell.angle_beta   90.00
_cell.angle_gamma   90.00
#
_symmetry.space_group_name_H-M   'P 1'
#
loop_
_entity.id
_entity.type
_entity.pdbx_description
1 polymer ?
#
loop_
_entity_poly.entity_id
_entity_poly.type
_entity_poly.pdbx_seq_one_letter_code
_entity_poly.pdbx_strand_id
1 'polypeptide(L)'
;MKDLKYYAYSAHDTTLAALMCTLDAKHKILINGGYPKYSAAMFFELWNTTNGPGLKVYYHRDFTEDQLEDVTDLLDHCSEHMDSNGFCNYEKFRTNGIVYYPGNEDELCQDTKSKRTSFNPDEYETKATSTVTLAPVAYILLLLQVFIS
;
A
#
# COMPACT_ATOMS: atom_id res chain seq x y z
N MET A 1 -19.64 18.58 -10.73
CA MET A 1 -19.14 18.39 -9.35
C MET A 1 -17.88 19.24 -9.20
N LYS A 2 -17.96 20.41 -8.55
CA LYS A 2 -16.79 21.20 -8.14
C LYS A 2 -16.98 21.53 -6.66
N ASP A 3 -15.88 21.51 -5.91
CA ASP A 3 -15.78 21.93 -4.50
C ASP A 3 -16.45 21.02 -3.45
N LEU A 4 -16.63 19.73 -3.76
CA LEU A 4 -17.06 18.77 -2.75
C LEU A 4 -15.92 18.43 -1.79
N LYS A 5 -16.20 18.49 -0.49
CA LYS A 5 -15.27 18.13 0.60
C LYS A 5 -15.37 16.65 1.00
N TYR A 6 -16.42 15.96 0.57
CA TYR A 6 -16.72 14.60 0.98
C TYR A 6 -17.22 13.79 -0.21
N TYR A 7 -16.64 12.60 -0.38
CA TYR A 7 -17.01 11.63 -1.42
C TYR A 7 -17.32 10.32 -0.71
N ALA A 8 -18.53 9.79 -0.93
CA ALA A 8 -18.94 8.50 -0.44
C ALA A 8 -19.23 7.57 -1.60
N TYR A 9 -18.58 6.40 -1.59
CA TYR A 9 -18.78 5.35 -2.56
C TYR A 9 -19.35 4.14 -1.83
N SER A 10 -20.61 3.81 -2.10
CA SER A 10 -21.22 2.57 -1.62
C SER A 10 -20.87 1.46 -2.60
N ALA A 11 -20.22 0.41 -2.11
CA ALA A 11 -19.66 -0.65 -2.93
C ALA A 11 -19.68 -1.99 -2.17
N HIS A 12 -18.91 -2.96 -2.65
CA HIS A 12 -18.83 -4.31 -2.09
C HIS A 12 -17.57 -4.50 -1.24
N ASP A 13 -17.56 -5.55 -0.43
CA ASP A 13 -16.39 -6.06 0.30
C ASP A 13 -15.18 -6.31 -0.62
N THR A 14 -15.43 -6.83 -1.83
CA THR A 14 -14.40 -7.02 -2.87
C THR A 14 -13.78 -5.70 -3.31
N THR A 15 -14.53 -4.61 -3.35
CA THR A 15 -14.01 -3.27 -3.67
C THR A 15 -13.03 -2.79 -2.61
N LEU A 16 -13.39 -2.93 -1.33
CA LEU A 16 -12.50 -2.58 -0.22
C LEU A 16 -11.28 -3.51 -0.17
N ALA A 17 -11.45 -4.82 -0.36
CA ALA A 17 -10.35 -5.76 -0.40
C ALA A 17 -9.37 -5.45 -1.54
N ALA A 18 -9.87 -5.13 -2.73
CA ALA A 18 -9.05 -4.74 -3.87
C ALA A 18 -8.32 -3.42 -3.61
N LEU A 19 -9.00 -2.42 -3.04
CA LEU A 19 -8.37 -1.15 -2.64
C LEU A 19 -7.23 -1.39 -1.64
N MET A 20 -7.43 -2.24 -0.63
CA MET A 20 -6.39 -2.61 0.31
C MET A 20 -5.23 -3.36 -0.37
N CYS A 21 -5.49 -4.22 -1.36
CA CYS A 21 -4.42 -4.88 -2.14
C CYS A 21 -3.59 -3.86 -2.93
N THR A 22 -4.25 -2.91 -3.60
CA THR A 22 -3.57 -1.85 -4.37
C THR A 22 -2.66 -1.00 -3.49
N LEU A 23 -2.97 -0.89 -2.20
CA LEU A 23 -2.19 -0.13 -1.21
C LEU A 23 -1.19 -1.01 -0.43
N ASP A 24 -0.98 -2.26 -0.85
CA ASP A 24 -0.21 -3.30 -0.13
C ASP A 24 -0.56 -3.36 1.37
N ALA A 25 -1.85 -3.20 1.71
CA ALA A 25 -2.32 -3.09 3.08
C ALA A 25 -3.25 -4.24 3.49
N LYS A 26 -3.74 -5.06 2.55
CA LYS A 26 -4.78 -6.06 2.82
C LYS A 26 -4.40 -7.02 3.95
N HIS A 27 -3.24 -7.65 3.88
CA HIS A 27 -2.81 -8.61 4.90
C HIS A 27 -2.42 -7.96 6.23
N LYS A 28 -2.09 -6.66 6.21
CA LYS A 28 -1.77 -5.87 7.40
C LYS A 28 -3.04 -5.47 8.14
N ILE A 29 -4.09 -5.07 7.40
CA ILE A 29 -5.40 -4.66 7.95
C ILE A 29 -6.25 -5.89 8.29
N LEU A 30 -6.35 -6.87 7.39
CA LEU A 30 -7.11 -8.10 7.57
C LEU A 30 -6.16 -9.22 8.02
N ILE A 31 -5.75 -9.18 9.29
CA ILE A 31 -4.72 -10.08 9.86
C ILE A 31 -5.06 -11.56 9.67
N ASN A 32 -6.34 -11.92 9.74
CA ASN A 32 -6.82 -13.30 9.54
C ASN A 32 -7.12 -13.62 8.05
N GLY A 33 -6.73 -12.75 7.13
CA GLY A 33 -7.08 -12.81 5.72
C GLY A 33 -8.56 -12.55 5.45
N GLY A 34 -9.05 -13.05 4.32
CA GLY A 34 -10.45 -12.96 3.92
C GLY A 34 -10.86 -11.60 3.36
N TYR A 35 -12.12 -11.23 3.64
CA TYR A 35 -12.78 -10.04 3.10
C TYR A 35 -13.35 -9.15 4.23
N PRO A 36 -13.47 -7.83 3.97
CA PRO A 36 -14.16 -6.89 4.85
C PRO A 36 -15.55 -7.38 5.24
N LYS A 37 -15.96 -7.10 6.49
CA LYS A 37 -17.26 -7.53 7.00
C LYS A 37 -18.37 -6.60 6.52
N TYR A 38 -19.61 -7.01 6.78
CA TYR A 38 -20.76 -6.17 6.49
C TYR A 38 -20.61 -4.79 7.16
N SER A 39 -20.92 -3.74 6.41
CA SER A 39 -20.72 -2.32 6.76
C SER A 39 -19.29 -1.89 7.09
N ALA A 40 -18.28 -2.67 6.71
CA ALA A 40 -16.90 -2.20 6.73
C ALA A 40 -16.75 -0.96 5.84
N ALA A 41 -15.90 -0.04 6.25
CA ALA A 41 -15.64 1.20 5.51
C ALA A 41 -14.20 1.65 5.68
N MET A 42 -13.64 2.29 4.64
CA MET A 42 -12.37 2.99 4.73
C MET A 42 -12.59 4.49 4.53
N PHE A 43 -11.92 5.29 5.34
CA PHE A 43 -11.99 6.75 5.31
C PHE A 43 -10.60 7.28 4.96
N PHE A 44 -10.51 8.02 3.86
CA PHE A 44 -9.29 8.70 3.45
C PHE A 44 -9.49 10.19 3.68
N GLU A 45 -8.74 10.75 4.62
CA GLU A 45 -8.84 12.15 5.01
C GLU A 45 -7.60 12.91 4.59
N LEU A 46 -7.80 13.98 3.79
CA LEU A 46 -6.75 14.89 3.40
C LEU A 46 -6.78 16.13 4.29
N TRP A 47 -5.70 16.34 5.02
CA TRP A 47 -5.53 17.41 5.99
C TRP A 47 -4.52 18.43 5.49
N ASN A 48 -4.72 19.69 5.87
CA ASN A 48 -3.69 20.72 5.73
C ASN A 48 -2.88 20.80 7.02
N THR A 49 -1.65 20.29 7.02
CA THR A 49 -0.76 20.29 8.20
C THR A 49 0.29 21.39 8.10
N THR A 50 1.09 21.57 9.14
CA THR A 50 2.22 22.51 9.13
C THR A 50 3.31 22.12 8.13
N ASN A 51 3.38 20.84 7.76
CA ASN A 51 4.37 20.28 6.84
C ASN A 51 3.81 20.11 5.41
N GLY A 52 2.63 20.67 5.13
CA GLY A 52 1.90 20.52 3.87
C GLY A 52 0.73 19.54 3.96
N PRO A 53 0.18 19.08 2.81
CA PRO A 53 -0.93 18.14 2.82
C PRO A 53 -0.55 16.79 3.44
N GLY A 54 -1.32 16.35 4.43
CA GLY A 54 -1.15 15.09 5.14
C GLY A 54 -2.35 14.17 4.95
N LEU A 55 -2.10 12.87 4.84
CA LEU A 55 -3.10 11.83 4.71
C LEU A 55 -3.28 11.11 6.06
N LYS A 56 -4.53 10.91 6.45
CA LYS A 56 -4.94 9.92 7.46
C LYS A 56 -5.89 8.92 6.84
N VAL A 57 -5.72 7.65 7.17
CA VAL A 57 -6.59 6.58 6.70
C VAL A 57 -7.11 5.79 7.87
N TYR A 58 -8.43 5.67 7.93
CA TYR A 58 -9.11 4.90 8.96
C TYR A 58 -9.87 3.72 8.38
N TYR A 59 -9.99 2.66 9.17
CA TYR A 59 -10.80 1.49 8.86
C TYR A 59 -11.85 1.25 9.94
N HIS A 60 -13.09 1.05 9.49
CA HIS A 60 -14.22 0.62 10.30
C HIS A 60 -14.50 -0.85 9.98
N ARG A 61 -14.49 -1.71 11.01
CA ARG A 61 -14.49 -3.17 10.84
C ARG A 61 -15.84 -3.71 10.42
N ASP A 62 -16.90 -3.38 11.14
CA ASP A 62 -18.25 -3.89 10.96
C ASP A 62 -19.27 -3.07 11.75
N PHE A 63 -20.55 -3.45 11.66
CA PHE A 63 -21.68 -2.74 12.27
C PHE A 63 -21.73 -2.79 13.81
N THR A 64 -20.86 -3.59 14.45
CA THR A 64 -20.82 -3.72 15.91
C THR A 64 -19.73 -2.88 16.57
N GLU A 65 -18.79 -2.36 15.77
CA GLU A 65 -17.68 -1.54 16.25
C GLU A 65 -17.97 -0.05 16.01
N ASP A 66 -17.92 0.76 17.05
CA ASP A 66 -18.11 2.22 16.91
C ASP A 66 -16.80 2.97 16.63
N GLN A 67 -15.65 2.28 16.73
CA GLN A 67 -14.33 2.90 16.66
C GLN A 67 -13.76 2.83 15.24
N LEU A 68 -13.07 3.90 14.87
CA LEU A 68 -12.27 3.98 13.65
C LEU A 68 -10.82 3.60 13.99
N GLU A 69 -10.33 2.53 13.38
CA GLU A 69 -8.94 2.11 13.51
C GLU A 69 -8.07 2.98 12.60
N ASP A 70 -7.06 3.65 13.16
CA ASP A 70 -6.05 4.32 12.34
C ASP A 70 -5.15 3.26 11.69
N VAL A 71 -5.21 3.18 10.37
CA VAL A 71 -4.44 2.22 9.56
C VAL A 71 -3.42 2.93 8.67
N THR A 72 -3.15 4.22 8.92
CA THR A 72 -2.31 5.06 8.06
C THR A 72 -0.90 4.50 7.89
N ASP A 73 -0.31 3.95 8.95
CA ASP A 73 1.04 3.37 8.94
C ASP A 73 1.12 2.01 8.24
N LEU A 74 -0.03 1.34 8.04
CA LEU A 74 -0.12 0.06 7.37
C LEU A 74 -0.11 0.17 5.85
N LEU A 75 -0.44 1.34 5.30
CA LEU A 75 -0.38 1.60 3.87
C LEU A 75 1.08 1.64 3.40
N ASP A 76 1.32 1.14 2.18
CA ASP A 76 2.69 1.13 1.66
C ASP A 76 3.30 2.52 1.61
N HIS A 77 4.58 2.59 1.95
CA HIS A 77 5.39 3.81 2.03
C HIS A 77 4.87 4.91 2.97
N CYS A 78 3.80 4.70 3.74
CA CYS A 78 3.33 5.72 4.67
C CYS A 78 4.14 5.73 5.98
N SER A 79 4.44 4.57 6.58
CA SER A 79 5.19 4.50 7.84
C SER A 79 6.55 5.23 7.78
N GLU A 80 7.25 5.18 6.65
CA GLU A 80 8.54 5.86 6.42
C GLU A 80 8.41 7.37 6.13
N HIS A 81 7.19 7.84 5.88
CA HIS A 81 6.89 9.20 5.43
C HIS A 81 5.82 9.88 6.29
N MET A 82 5.64 9.40 7.52
CA MET A 82 4.78 10.02 8.51
C MET A 82 5.48 11.16 9.26
N ASP A 83 4.73 12.20 9.58
CA ASP A 83 5.18 13.23 10.52
C ASP A 83 4.99 12.80 11.98
N SER A 84 5.43 13.64 12.91
CA SER A 84 5.35 13.36 14.36
C SER A 84 3.91 13.26 14.90
N ASN A 85 2.91 13.75 14.15
CA ASN A 85 1.49 13.65 14.50
C ASN A 85 0.82 12.46 13.80
N GLY A 86 1.60 11.66 13.06
CA GLY A 86 1.15 10.47 12.36
C GLY A 86 0.41 10.76 11.06
N PHE A 87 0.60 11.91 10.42
CA PHE A 87 0.08 12.14 9.07
C PHE A 87 1.09 11.63 8.04
N CYS A 88 0.62 10.81 7.09
CA CYS A 88 1.44 10.40 5.95
C CYS A 88 1.58 11.55 4.96
N ASN A 89 2.80 11.86 4.50
CA ASN A 89 3.00 12.91 3.52
C ASN A 89 2.27 12.57 2.20
N TYR A 90 1.31 13.41 1.82
CA TYR A 90 0.44 13.12 0.67
C TYR A 90 1.19 13.08 -0.67
N GLU A 91 2.20 13.94 -0.85
CA GLU A 91 2.99 13.95 -2.08
C GLU A 91 3.79 12.65 -2.24
N LYS A 92 4.37 12.15 -1.15
CA LYS A 92 5.07 10.86 -1.12
C LYS A 92 4.11 9.70 -1.37
N PHE A 93 2.97 9.67 -0.68
CA PHE A 93 1.92 8.69 -0.93
C PHE A 93 1.51 8.63 -2.40
N ARG A 94 1.19 9.79 -3.01
CA ARG A 94 0.78 9.87 -4.42
C ARG A 94 1.89 9.41 -5.38
N THR A 95 3.11 9.86 -5.14
CA THR A 95 4.25 9.57 -6.03
C THR A 95 4.60 8.09 -6.01
N ASN A 96 4.59 7.47 -4.82
CA ASN A 96 4.88 6.05 -4.69
C ASN A 96 3.70 5.20 -5.18
N GLY A 97 2.46 5.65 -5.00
CA GLY A 97 1.26 4.95 -5.47
C GLY A 97 1.10 4.87 -6.99
N ILE A 98 1.85 5.66 -7.78
CA ILE A 98 1.76 5.65 -9.25
C ILE A 98 2.13 4.29 -9.84
N VAL A 99 2.94 3.50 -9.14
CA VAL A 99 3.36 2.16 -9.60
C VAL A 99 2.21 1.17 -9.64
N TYR A 100 1.15 1.41 -8.87
CA TYR A 100 -0.06 0.58 -8.86
C TYR A 100 -1.12 1.06 -9.86
N TYR A 101 -0.90 2.19 -10.53
CA TYR A 101 -1.81 2.66 -11.55
C TYR A 101 -1.74 1.74 -12.76
N PRO A 102 -2.85 1.09 -13.16
CA PRO A 102 -2.82 0.07 -14.21
C PRO A 102 -2.51 0.64 -15.60
N GLY A 103 -2.61 1.96 -15.80
CA GLY A 103 -2.41 2.56 -17.11
C GLY A 103 -3.60 2.28 -18.03
N ASN A 104 -3.36 1.57 -19.14
CA ASN A 104 -4.39 1.27 -20.13
C ASN A 104 -5.12 -0.04 -19.79
N GLU A 105 -6.28 0.09 -19.14
CA GLU A 105 -7.11 -1.05 -18.74
C GLU A 105 -7.60 -1.90 -19.92
N ASP A 106 -7.92 -1.30 -21.06
CA ASP A 106 -8.36 -2.03 -22.26
C ASP A 106 -7.24 -2.94 -22.78
N GLU A 107 -6.01 -2.43 -22.86
CA GLU A 107 -4.84 -3.21 -23.28
C GLU A 107 -4.58 -4.37 -22.31
N LEU A 108 -4.63 -4.10 -21.00
CA LEU A 108 -4.47 -5.13 -19.96
C LEU A 108 -5.54 -6.22 -20.04
N CYS A 109 -6.79 -5.85 -20.32
CA CYS A 109 -7.89 -6.80 -20.42
C CYS A 109 -7.81 -7.66 -21.70
N GLN A 110 -7.16 -7.18 -22.75
CA GLN A 110 -6.90 -7.96 -23.96
C GLN A 110 -5.68 -8.90 -23.82
N ASP A 111 -4.85 -8.71 -22.78
CA ASP A 111 -3.73 -9.61 -22.48
C ASP A 111 -4.21 -10.94 -21.89
N THR A 112 -4.65 -11.82 -22.78
CA THR A 112 -5.04 -13.20 -22.48
C THR A 112 -3.86 -14.17 -22.37
N LYS A 113 -2.62 -13.68 -22.57
CA LYS A 113 -1.40 -14.51 -22.64
C LYS A 113 -0.43 -14.26 -21.50
N SER A 114 -0.68 -13.26 -20.66
CA SER A 114 0.09 -13.04 -19.42
C SER A 114 0.15 -14.32 -18.59
N LYS A 115 1.35 -14.69 -18.14
CA LYS A 115 1.59 -15.86 -17.29
C LYS A 115 1.01 -15.71 -15.87
N ARG A 116 0.50 -14.52 -15.50
CA ARG A 116 0.01 -14.19 -14.17
C ARG A 116 -1.43 -13.67 -14.19
N THR A 117 -2.34 -14.45 -14.73
CA THR A 117 -3.79 -14.17 -14.66
C THR A 117 -4.48 -14.85 -13.48
N SER A 118 -3.81 -15.75 -12.76
CA SER A 118 -4.34 -16.32 -11.53
C SER A 118 -4.02 -15.43 -10.33
N PHE A 119 -4.98 -14.64 -9.89
CA PHE A 119 -4.99 -14.17 -8.50
C PHE A 119 -5.37 -15.36 -7.62
N ASN A 120 -4.38 -16.01 -7.01
CA ASN A 120 -4.62 -17.02 -5.98
C ASN A 120 -4.59 -16.33 -4.60
N PRO A 121 -5.74 -16.09 -3.96
CA PRO A 121 -5.79 -15.40 -2.67
C PRO A 121 -5.12 -16.18 -1.52
N ASP A 122 -4.79 -17.46 -1.74
CA ASP A 122 -4.16 -18.35 -0.76
C ASP A 122 -2.66 -18.60 -1.07
N GLU A 123 -2.12 -18.01 -2.14
CA GLU A 123 -0.69 -18.07 -2.44
C GLU A 123 0.05 -17.05 -1.58
N TYR A 124 0.80 -17.52 -0.58
CA TYR A 124 1.69 -16.67 0.20
C TYR A 124 2.72 -16.03 -0.74
N GLU A 125 2.75 -14.69 -0.82
CA GLU A 125 3.78 -13.96 -1.54
C GLU A 125 5.15 -14.36 -1.01
N THR A 126 5.93 -15.05 -1.86
CA THR A 126 7.36 -15.12 -1.66
C THR A 126 7.89 -13.72 -1.88
N LYS A 127 8.29 -13.05 -0.79
CA LYS A 127 9.00 -11.76 -0.80
C LYS A 127 9.89 -11.71 -2.03
N ALA A 128 9.67 -10.70 -2.88
CA ALA A 128 10.56 -10.42 -4.00
C ALA A 128 11.98 -10.44 -3.45
N THR A 129 12.76 -11.42 -3.91
CA THR A 129 14.14 -11.55 -3.47
C THR A 129 14.86 -10.35 -4.05
N SER A 130 15.14 -9.35 -3.21
CA SER A 130 16.03 -8.27 -3.56
C SER A 130 17.38 -8.89 -3.90
N THR A 131 17.65 -9.07 -5.19
CA THR A 131 18.99 -9.35 -5.69
C THR A 131 19.85 -8.14 -5.38
N VAL A 132 20.48 -8.15 -4.21
CA VAL A 132 21.55 -7.22 -3.88
C VAL A 132 22.73 -7.58 -4.78
N THR A 133 22.87 -6.88 -5.90
CA THR A 133 24.11 -6.90 -6.67
C THR A 133 25.18 -6.23 -5.84
N LEU A 134 26.03 -7.03 -5.19
CA LEU A 134 27.25 -6.54 -4.54
C LEU A 134 28.11 -5.84 -5.60
N ALA A 135 28.23 -4.53 -5.49
CA ALA A 135 29.14 -3.75 -6.32
C ALA A 135 30.58 -4.27 -6.15
N PRO A 136 31.40 -4.27 -7.22
CA PRO A 136 32.75 -4.87 -7.22
C PRO A 136 33.73 -4.23 -6.24
N VAL A 137 33.37 -3.10 -5.61
CA VAL A 137 34.18 -2.40 -4.61
C VAL A 137 34.35 -3.23 -3.32
N ALA A 138 33.34 -4.02 -2.94
CA ALA A 138 33.42 -4.85 -1.73
C ALA A 138 34.47 -5.98 -1.85
N TYR A 139 34.74 -6.47 -3.06
CA TYR A 139 35.71 -7.53 -3.31
C TYR A 139 37.17 -7.02 -3.22
N ILE A 140 37.41 -5.75 -3.54
CA ILE A 140 38.75 -5.14 -3.50
C ILE A 140 39.20 -4.90 -2.06
N LEU A 141 38.27 -4.52 -1.16
CA LEU A 141 38.58 -4.31 0.27
C LEU A 141 38.90 -5.62 1.00
N LEU A 142 38.25 -6.72 0.63
CA LEU A 142 38.51 -8.06 1.20
C LEU A 142 39.88 -8.62 0.77
N LEU A 143 40.31 -8.36 -0.46
CA LEU A 143 41.61 -8.84 -0.95
C LEU A 143 42.79 -8.07 -0.33
N LEU A 144 42.63 -6.78 -0.02
CA LEU A 144 43.68 -5.99 0.63
C LEU A 144 43.99 -6.45 2.07
N GLN A 145 43.04 -7.09 2.77
CA GLN A 145 43.26 -7.62 4.11
C GLN A 145 44.03 -8.94 4.14
N VAL A 146 44.11 -9.67 3.01
CA VAL A 146 44.84 -10.95 2.91
C VAL A 146 46.33 -10.73 2.60
N PHE A 147 46.71 -9.57 2.05
CA PHE A 147 48.11 -9.25 1.70
C PHE A 147 48.91 -8.55 2.82
N ILE A 148 48.33 -8.36 4.01
CA ILE A 148 49.01 -7.75 5.17
C ILE A 148 49.09 -8.75 6.35
N SER A 149 49.29 -10.05 6.08
CA SER A 149 49.65 -11.03 7.11
C SER A 149 50.89 -11.83 6.74
#